data_AF-A0A8H6U2E6-F1
#
_entry.id   AF-A0A8H6U2E6-F1
#
_cell.length_a   1.000
_cell.length_b   1.000
_cell.length_c   1.000
_cell.angle_alpha   90.00
_cell.angle_beta   90.00
_cell.angle_gamma   90.00
#
_symmetry.space_group_name_H-M   'P 1'
#
loop_
_entity.id
_entity.type
_entity.pdbx_description
1 polymer ?
#
loop_
_entity_poly.entity_id
_entity_poly.type
_entity_poly.pdbx_seq_one_letter_code
_entity_poly.pdbx_strand_id
1 'polypeptide(L)' 'MSATVEDRWKELYKKRVAERDEHVRESWVKAMEVRLVREELEKCRKGEGPNALENCKWLADKYVQMLQDNKLKGYKIIET' A
#
# COMPACT_ATOMS: atom_id res chain seq x y z
N MET A 1 -30.19 -13.02 -28.43
CA MET A 1 -28.76 -13.05 -28.81
C MET A 1 -27.96 -13.57 -27.63
N SER A 2 -27.49 -14.82 -27.69
CA SER A 2 -26.65 -15.43 -26.65
C SER A 2 -25.21 -15.03 -26.91
N ALA A 3 -24.54 -14.43 -25.92
CA ALA A 3 -23.08 -14.25 -25.97
C ALA A 3 -22.41 -15.61 -26.18
N THR A 4 -21.41 -15.65 -27.06
CA THR A 4 -20.68 -16.90 -27.32
C THR A 4 -19.85 -17.27 -26.09
N VAL A 5 -19.40 -18.52 -26.00
CA VAL A 5 -18.50 -18.96 -24.93
C VAL A 5 -17.24 -18.10 -24.90
N GLU A 6 -16.74 -17.68 -26.06
CA GLU A 6 -15.56 -16.85 -26.19
C GLU A 6 -15.74 -15.43 -25.63
N ASP A 7 -16.89 -14.82 -25.85
CA ASP A 7 -17.22 -13.50 -25.29
C ASP A 7 -17.24 -13.55 -23.76
N ARG A 8 -17.77 -14.64 -23.18
CA ARG A 8 -17.75 -14.84 -21.72
C ARG A 8 -16.32 -14.97 -21.17
N TRP A 9 -15.44 -15.68 -21.88
CA TRP A 9 -14.04 -15.81 -21.47
C TRP A 9 -13.28 -14.47 -21.53
N LYS A 10 -13.50 -13.68 -22.59
CA LYS A 10 -12.93 -12.33 -22.72
C LYS A 10 -13.34 -11.45 -21.54
N GLU A 11 -14.60 -11.53 -21.13
CA GLU A 11 -15.15 -10.68 -20.08
C GLU A 11 -14.62 -11.08 -18.71
N LEU A 12 -14.55 -12.39 -18.44
CA LEU A 12 -13.95 -12.94 -17.23
C LEU A 12 -12.45 -12.62 -17.14
N TYR A 13 -11.72 -12.71 -18.25
CA TYR A 13 -10.30 -12.36 -18.32
C TYR A 13 -10.10 -10.87 -18.02
N LYS A 14 -10.86 -10.00 -18.69
CA LYS A 14 -10.82 -8.56 -18.48
C LYS A 14 -11.11 -8.19 -17.02
N LYS A 15 -12.14 -8.80 -16.43
CA LYS A 15 -12.48 -8.60 -15.02
C LYS A 15 -11.32 -9.00 -14.10
N ARG A 16 -10.72 -10.17 -14.31
CA ARG A 16 -9.58 -10.65 -13.52
C ARG A 16 -8.35 -9.75 -13.64
N VAL A 17 -8.07 -9.22 -14.82
CA VAL A 17 -6.95 -8.27 -15.02
C VAL A 17 -7.22 -6.97 -14.28
N ALA A 18 -8.45 -6.45 -14.35
CA ALA A 18 -8.83 -5.23 -13.63
C ALA A 18 -8.71 -5.38 -12.11
N GLU A 19 -9.21 -6.49 -11.53
CA GLU A 19 -9.09 -6.78 -10.09
C GLU A 19 -7.63 -6.86 -9.63
N ARG A 20 -6.74 -7.44 -10.44
CA ARG A 20 -5.31 -7.53 -10.14
C ARG A 20 -4.63 -6.15 -10.18
N ASP A 21 -4.98 -5.34 -11.16
CA ASP A 21 -4.43 -3.99 -11.31
C ASP A 21 -4.90 -3.08 -10.17
N GLU A 22 -6.17 -3.14 -9.79
CA GLU A 22 -6.72 -2.43 -8.64
C GLU A 22 -5.97 -2.80 -7.34
N HIS A 23 -5.80 -4.09 -7.07
CA HIS A 23 -5.05 -4.56 -5.89
C HIS A 23 -3.60 -4.03 -5.84
N VAL A 24 -2.91 -4.03 -6.98
CA VAL A 24 -1.54 -3.52 -7.08
C VAL A 24 -1.52 -2.01 -6.85
N ARG A 25 -2.45 -1.26 -7.45
CA ARG A 25 -2.56 0.19 -7.25
C ARG A 25 -2.79 0.55 -5.79
N GLU A 26 -3.73 -0.12 -5.12
CA GLU A 26 -3.99 0.10 -3.68
C GLU A 26 -2.74 -0.20 -2.83
N SER A 27 -2.01 -1.26 -3.17
CA SER A 27 -0.75 -1.60 -2.49
C SER A 27 0.29 -0.48 -2.65
N TRP A 28 0.39 0.11 -3.84
CA TRP A 28 1.26 1.26 -4.09
C TRP A 28 0.81 2.52 -3.34
N VAL A 29 -0.50 2.79 -3.26
CA VAL A 29 -1.04 3.91 -2.48
C VAL A 29 -0.63 3.77 -1.01
N LYS A 30 -0.83 2.59 -0.42
CA LYS A 30 -0.41 2.30 0.98
C LYS A 30 1.09 2.49 1.19
N ALA A 31 1.92 2.10 0.22
CA ALA A 31 3.36 2.33 0.27
C ALA A 31 3.72 3.83 0.20
N MET A 32 2.96 4.62 -0.57
CA MET A 32 3.13 6.08 -0.61
C MET A 32 2.70 6.76 0.69
N GLU A 33 1.64 6.28 1.34
CA GLU A 33 1.24 6.78 2.66
C GLU A 33 2.35 6.58 3.71
N VAL A 34 3.01 5.43 3.71
CA VAL A 34 4.16 5.14 4.59
C VAL A 34 5.31 6.12 4.33
N ARG A 35 5.58 6.45 3.06
CA ARG A 35 6.62 7.42 2.68
C ARG A 35 6.31 8.81 3.21
N LEU A 36 5.07 9.27 3.10
CA LEU A 36 4.66 10.57 3.64
C LEU A 36 4.85 10.66 5.15
N VAL A 37 4.48 9.61 5.90
CA VAL A 37 4.69 9.57 7.35
C VAL A 37 6.18 9.58 7.70
N ARG A 38 7.02 8.89 6.92
CA ARG A 38 8.48 8.94 7.09
C ARG A 38 9.03 10.33 6.88
N GLU A 39 8.64 11.01 5.80
CA GLU A 39 9.09 12.37 5.50
C GLU A 39 8.70 13.35 6.61
N GLU A 40 7.48 13.22 7.13
CA GLU A 40 7.02 14.05 8.24
C GLU A 40 7.76 13.76 9.55
N LEU A 41 8.05 12.48 9.83
CA LEU A 41 8.91 12.09 10.96
C LEU A 41 10.33 12.67 10.83
N GLU A 42 10.90 12.69 9.62
CA GLU A 42 12.22 13.30 9.36
C GLU A 42 12.19 14.81 9.60
N LYS A 43 11.12 15.51 9.21
CA LYS A 43 10.95 16.94 9.53
C LYS A 43 10.81 17.18 11.02
N CYS A 44 9.98 16.40 11.72
CA CYS A 44 9.78 16.51 13.16
C CYS A 44 11.12 16.34 13.91
N ARG A 45 11.89 15.31 13.55
CA ARG A 45 13.21 15.07 14.17
C ARG A 45 14.19 16.23 13.95
N LYS A 46 14.19 16.83 12.76
CA LYS A 46 15.02 18.00 12.45
C LYS A 46 14.58 19.26 13.18
N GLY A 47 13.28 19.45 13.39
CA GLY A 47 12.72 20.61 14.08
C GLY A 47 12.88 20.56 15.61
N GLU A 48 12.60 19.41 16.21
CA GLU A 48 12.60 19.23 17.67
C GLU A 48 14.01 19.00 18.26
N GLY A 49 14.97 18.55 17.44
CA GLY A 49 16.35 18.32 17.86
C GLY A 49 16.43 17.34 19.05
N PRO A 50 16.95 17.73 20.23
CA PRO A 50 17.03 16.87 21.41
C PRO A 50 15.68 16.34 21.90
N ASN A 51 14.59 17.08 21.70
CA ASN A 51 13.26 16.71 22.21
C ASN A 51 12.51 15.74 21.28
N ALA A 52 13.12 15.37 20.15
CA ALA A 52 12.46 14.54 19.13
C ALA A 52 11.99 13.18 19.64
N LEU A 53 12.61 12.64 20.70
CA LEU A 53 12.22 11.35 21.26
C LEU A 53 10.82 11.39 21.90
N GLU A 54 10.45 12.52 22.51
CA GLU A 54 9.17 12.70 23.17
C GLU A 54 8.13 13.24 22.16
N ASN A 55 8.47 14.34 21.48
CA ASN A 55 7.54 15.07 20.62
C ASN A 55 7.21 14.33 19.31
N CYS A 56 8.14 13.54 18.76
CA CYS A 56 7.94 12.77 17.53
C CYS A 56 7.58 11.30 17.77
N LYS A 57 7.38 10.87 19.02
CA LYS A 57 7.12 9.46 19.37
C LYS A 57 5.91 8.88 18.62
N TRP A 58 4.81 9.62 18.57
CA TRP A 58 3.58 9.17 17.93
C TRP A 58 3.75 8.96 16.41
N LEU A 59 4.57 9.79 15.74
CA LEU A 59 4.92 9.61 14.32
C LEU A 59 5.79 8.37 14.12
N ALA A 60 6.74 8.14 15.03
CA ALA A 60 7.59 6.96 14.98
C ALA A 60 6.77 5.67 15.18
N ASP A 61 5.89 5.65 16.18
CA ASP A 61 5.02 4.51 16.47
C ASP A 61 4.06 4.24 15.29
N LYS A 62 3.46 5.30 14.72
CA LYS A 62 2.63 5.21 13.51
C LYS A 62 3.42 4.67 12.31
N TYR A 63 4.63 5.15 12.08
CA TYR A 63 5.48 4.70 10.98
C TYR A 63 5.80 3.20 11.10
N VAL A 64 6.17 2.74 12.31
CA VAL A 64 6.47 1.32 12.57
C VAL A 64 5.24 0.45 12.36
N GLN A 65 4.07 0.88 12.84
CA GLN A 65 2.82 0.16 12.62
C GLN A 65 2.52 0.05 11.11
N MET A 66 2.60 1.15 10.38
CA MET A 66 2.33 1.14 8.94
C MET A 66 3.34 0.28 8.15
N LEU A 67 4.60 0.19 8.57
CA LEU A 67 5.57 -0.73 7.93
C LEU A 67 5.19 -2.21 8.07
N GLN A 68 4.47 -2.57 9.14
CA GLN A 68 3.99 -3.94 9.33
C GLN A 68 2.76 -4.22 8.49
N ASP A 69 1.81 -3.28 8.48
CA ASP A 69 0.49 -3.45 7.85
C ASP A 69 0.50 -3.21 6.33
N ASN A 70 1.26 -2.21 5.87
CA ASN A 70 1.25 -1.72 4.49
C ASN A 70 2.36 -2.33 3.62
N LYS A 71 2.83 -3.54 3.94
CA LYS A 71 3.79 -4.24 3.08
C LYS A 71 3.21 -4.43 1.69
N LEU A 72 4.03 -4.17 0.66
CA LEU A 72 3.65 -4.45 -0.73
C LEU A 72 3.38 -5.94 -0.89
N LYS A 73 2.11 -6.28 -1.10
CA LYS A 73 1.67 -7.65 -1.41
C LYS A 73 1.39 -7.70 -2.91
N GLY A 74 2.00 -8.67 -3.59
CA GLY A 74 1.66 -8.94 -4.98
C GLY A 74 0.30 -9.62 -5.08
N TYR A 75 -0.34 -9.56 -6.25
CA TYR A 75 -1.62 -10.24 -6.49
C TYR A 75 -1.52 -11.78 -6.46
N LYS A 76 -0.30 -12.32 -6.58
CA LYS A 76 -0.04 -13.76 -6.53
C LYS A 76 0.41 -14.14 -5.13
N ILE A 77 -0.48 -14.80 -4.39
CA ILE A 77 -0.14 -15.43 -3.11
C ILE A 77 0.62 -16.71 -3.45
N ILE A 78 1.90 -16.75 -3.11
CA ILE A 78 2.72 -17.96 -3.18
C ILE A 78 2.76 -18.49 -1.76
N GLU A 79 2.02 -19.57 -1.48
CA GLU A 79 2.21 -20.31 -0.23
C GLU A 79 3.64 -20.89 -0.26
N THR A 80 4.47 -20.45 0.68
CA THR A 80 5.85 -20.90 0.85
C THR A 80 5.91 -21.79 2.08
#